data_AF-A0A365R1U2-F1
#
_entry.id   AF-A0A365R1U2-F1
#
_cell.length_a   1.000
_cell.length_b   1.000
_cell.length_c   1.000
_cell.angle_alpha   90.00
_cell.angle_beta   90.00
_cell.angle_gamma   90.00
#
_symmetry.space_group_name_H-M   'P 1'
#
loop_
_entity.id
_entity.type
_entity.pdbx_description
1 polymer ?
#
loop_
_entity_poly.entity_id
_entity_poly.type
_entity_poly.pdbx_seq_one_letter_code
_entity_poly.pdbx_strand_id
1 'polypeptide(L)'
;MTSIEDRVAQAVTPELIAAFREEGAVCIKGIFSPDEVAALRAGIDANLAQPSPRAKVASRPDDPGWFFEDFCNWQHNDAYRDFIVRSPAPSVAAALMGTENVRLHHDHLLVKEPGTRQRTPWHQDQPYYNIEGDDNVSMWIPVDPVPLESTLEFVAGSHRGPWLMPRTFMDKEAKWFPEGSLADLPDIEGDRAAFPIRHWALEPGDMVCFRMLTLHASGGTQNRRRAFSIRFVGDDVRHAPRRWKTSPDFPGLAEQLPDGAPLDHPLFPVVWSRGAGQAGAL
;
A
#
# COMPACT_ATOMS: atom_id res chain seq x y z
N MET A 1 8.85 -17.36 -21.32
CA MET A 1 8.66 -16.61 -20.06
C MET A 1 7.95 -17.55 -19.09
N THR A 2 8.39 -17.58 -17.84
CA THR A 2 7.70 -18.33 -16.77
C THR A 2 6.29 -17.76 -16.59
N SER A 3 5.28 -18.60 -16.36
CA SER A 3 3.90 -18.12 -16.21
C SER A 3 3.74 -17.31 -14.90
N ILE A 4 2.65 -16.55 -14.75
CA ILE A 4 2.33 -15.88 -13.48
C ILE A 4 2.18 -16.93 -12.36
N GLU A 5 1.46 -18.02 -12.65
CA GLU A 5 1.23 -19.10 -11.69
C GLU A 5 2.54 -19.69 -11.17
N ASP A 6 3.48 -19.99 -12.07
CA ASP A 6 4.79 -20.53 -11.69
C ASP A 6 5.59 -19.53 -10.84
N ARG A 7 5.59 -18.24 -11.22
CA ARG A 7 6.29 -17.19 -10.47
C ARG A 7 5.72 -17.06 -9.06
N VAL A 8 4.40 -17.08 -8.92
CA VAL A 8 3.71 -17.00 -7.61
C VAL A 8 3.97 -18.26 -6.79
N ALA A 9 3.87 -19.45 -7.38
CA ALA A 9 4.12 -20.72 -6.69
C ALA A 9 5.57 -20.82 -6.17
N GLN A 10 6.53 -20.28 -6.92
CA GLN A 10 7.93 -20.24 -6.50
C GLN A 10 8.18 -19.19 -5.41
N ALA A 11 7.55 -18.02 -5.51
CA ALA A 11 7.83 -16.88 -4.65
C ALA A 11 7.03 -16.90 -3.33
N VAL A 12 5.78 -17.36 -3.34
CA VAL A 12 4.85 -17.33 -2.21
C VAL A 12 4.78 -18.71 -1.55
N THR A 13 5.84 -19.05 -0.82
CA THR A 13 5.93 -20.34 -0.13
C THR A 13 5.06 -20.36 1.13
N PRO A 14 4.75 -21.55 1.69
CA PRO A 14 4.08 -21.66 2.98
C PRO A 14 4.79 -20.89 4.11
N GLU A 15 6.11 -20.85 4.10
CA GLU A 15 6.93 -20.11 5.07
C GLU A 15 6.77 -18.60 4.92
N LEU A 16 6.71 -18.09 3.67
CA LEU A 16 6.45 -16.67 3.42
C LEU A 16 5.03 -16.28 3.90
N ILE A 17 4.04 -17.12 3.65
CA ILE A 17 2.66 -16.90 4.11
C ILE A 17 2.62 -16.89 5.65
N ALA A 18 3.32 -17.82 6.30
CA ALA A 18 3.43 -17.86 7.75
C ALA A 18 4.10 -16.58 8.31
N ALA A 19 5.21 -16.15 7.70
CA ALA A 19 5.91 -14.93 8.08
C ALA A 19 5.03 -13.69 7.88
N PHE A 20 4.26 -13.60 6.80
CA PHE A 20 3.32 -12.49 6.59
C PHE A 20 2.23 -12.45 7.66
N ARG A 21 1.68 -13.60 8.06
CA ARG A 21 0.67 -13.70 9.12
C ARG A 21 1.24 -13.32 10.49
N GLU A 22 2.46 -13.76 10.79
CA GLU A 22 3.11 -13.54 12.08
C GLU A 22 3.71 -12.13 12.21
N GLU A 23 4.47 -11.68 11.22
CA GLU A 23 5.20 -10.41 11.25
C GLU A 23 4.41 -9.25 10.64
N GLY A 24 3.40 -9.51 9.81
CA GLY A 24 2.58 -8.47 9.19
C GLY A 24 3.24 -7.75 8.02
N ALA A 25 4.49 -8.10 7.68
CA ALA A 25 5.20 -7.59 6.51
C ALA A 25 6.18 -8.63 5.96
N VAL A 26 6.26 -8.76 4.64
CA VAL A 26 7.23 -9.60 3.94
C VAL A 26 7.75 -8.91 2.68
N CYS A 27 8.94 -9.31 2.23
CA CYS A 27 9.50 -8.89 0.95
C CYS A 27 9.54 -10.07 -0.02
N ILE A 28 9.10 -9.83 -1.25
CA ILE A 28 9.17 -10.79 -2.34
C ILE A 28 10.12 -10.23 -3.40
N LYS A 29 11.17 -10.98 -3.73
CA LYS A 29 12.23 -10.54 -4.63
C LYS A 29 11.98 -10.99 -6.07
N GLY A 30 12.21 -10.12 -7.04
CA GLY A 30 12.27 -10.43 -8.47
C GLY A 30 11.03 -11.09 -9.07
N ILE A 31 9.84 -10.81 -8.53
CA ILE A 31 8.59 -11.41 -9.01
C ILE A 31 8.07 -10.75 -10.29
N PHE A 32 8.31 -9.45 -10.45
CA PHE A 32 7.92 -8.72 -11.66
C PHE A 32 9.02 -8.80 -12.72
N SER A 33 8.62 -8.99 -13.97
CA SER A 33 9.52 -9.01 -15.11
C SER A 33 10.01 -7.59 -15.44
N PRO A 34 11.14 -7.46 -16.16
CA PRO A 34 11.61 -6.16 -16.64
C PRO A 34 10.56 -5.40 -17.47
N ASP A 35 9.75 -6.12 -18.25
CA ASP A 35 8.69 -5.52 -19.08
C ASP A 35 7.52 -4.99 -18.24
N GLU A 36 7.11 -5.74 -17.21
CA GLU A 36 6.08 -5.29 -16.25
C GLU A 36 6.54 -4.04 -15.49
N VAL A 37 7.79 -4.01 -15.06
CA VAL A 37 8.41 -2.84 -14.40
C VAL A 37 8.49 -1.65 -15.37
N ALA A 38 8.89 -1.88 -16.63
CA ALA A 38 8.98 -0.82 -17.64
C ALA A 38 7.61 -0.23 -17.98
N ALA A 39 6.57 -1.06 -18.12
CA ALA A 39 5.20 -0.60 -18.32
C ALA A 39 4.71 0.24 -17.14
N LEU A 40 5.00 -0.20 -15.91
CA LEU A 40 4.64 0.54 -14.70
C LEU A 40 5.38 1.89 -14.60
N ARG A 41 6.67 1.94 -14.97
CA ARG A 41 7.43 3.20 -15.08
C ARG A 41 6.76 4.17 -16.05
N ALA A 42 6.36 3.71 -17.23
CA ALA A 42 5.67 4.54 -18.21
C ALA A 42 4.34 5.08 -17.65
N GLY A 43 3.58 4.26 -16.93
CA GLY A 43 2.37 4.69 -16.21
C GLY A 43 2.66 5.78 -15.17
N ILE A 44 3.73 5.64 -14.39
CA ILE A 44 4.18 6.65 -13.42
C ILE A 44 4.57 7.95 -14.10
N ASP A 45 5.35 7.89 -15.17
CA ASP A 45 5.79 9.10 -15.88
C ASP A 45 4.60 9.82 -16.53
N ALA A 46 3.61 9.09 -17.05
CA ALA A 46 2.35 9.66 -17.53
C ALA A 46 1.54 10.34 -16.41
N ASN A 47 1.44 9.72 -15.24
CA ASN A 47 0.76 10.31 -14.07
C ASN A 47 1.47 11.58 -13.58
N LEU A 48 2.81 11.61 -13.59
CA LEU A 48 3.56 12.81 -13.21
C LEU A 48 3.38 13.95 -14.22
N ALA A 49 3.26 13.62 -15.52
CA ALA A 49 2.99 14.60 -16.56
C ALA A 49 1.55 15.15 -16.50
N GLN A 50 0.59 14.34 -16.03
CA GLN A 50 -0.82 14.71 -15.89
C GLN A 50 -1.38 14.26 -14.53
N PRO A 51 -1.03 14.96 -13.43
CA PRO A 51 -1.50 14.64 -12.09
C PRO A 51 -3.02 14.69 -11.98
N SER A 52 -3.61 13.83 -11.15
CA SER A 52 -5.04 13.88 -10.89
C SER A 52 -5.42 15.06 -9.97
N PRO A 53 -6.72 15.38 -9.86
CA PRO A 53 -7.20 16.32 -8.86
C PRO A 53 -6.91 15.92 -7.40
N ARG A 54 -6.50 14.68 -7.14
CA ARG A 54 -6.16 14.15 -5.82
C ARG A 54 -4.66 14.24 -5.50
N ALA A 55 -3.84 14.67 -6.46
CA ALA A 55 -2.41 14.82 -6.31
C ALA A 55 -2.05 15.79 -5.17
N LYS A 56 -0.96 15.48 -4.46
CA LYS A 56 -0.46 16.25 -3.34
C LYS A 56 1.05 16.38 -3.42
N VAL A 57 1.56 17.54 -3.02
CA VAL A 57 2.96 17.68 -2.62
C VAL A 57 3.02 17.48 -1.11
N ALA A 58 3.63 16.39 -0.70
CA ALA A 58 3.73 15.94 0.68
C ALA A 58 5.02 16.40 1.39
N SER A 59 5.90 17.11 0.68
CA SER A 59 7.06 17.81 1.24
C SER A 59 6.78 19.28 1.51
N ARG A 60 7.55 19.87 2.43
CA ARG A 60 7.49 21.32 2.70
C ARG A 60 8.17 22.11 1.57
N PRO A 61 7.82 23.41 1.40
CA PRO A 61 8.47 24.26 0.39
C PRO A 61 9.99 24.44 0.56
N ASP A 62 10.52 24.23 1.76
CA ASP A 62 11.95 24.32 2.09
C ASP A 62 12.68 22.97 2.05
N ASP A 63 11.97 21.89 1.70
CA ASP A 63 12.61 20.60 1.43
C ASP A 63 13.45 20.72 0.15
N PRO A 64 14.74 20.34 0.14
CA PRO A 64 15.56 20.43 -1.06
C PRO A 64 15.17 19.42 -2.15
N GLY A 65 14.40 18.39 -1.81
CA GLY A 65 13.79 17.48 -2.77
C GLY A 65 12.31 17.78 -3.01
N TRP A 66 11.60 16.76 -3.47
CA TRP A 66 10.18 16.86 -3.80
C TRP A 66 9.51 15.52 -3.50
N PHE A 67 8.53 15.53 -2.60
CA PHE A 67 7.69 14.37 -2.32
C PHE A 67 6.30 14.60 -2.91
N PHE A 68 5.95 13.80 -3.90
CA PHE A 68 4.67 13.81 -4.60
C PHE A 68 3.90 12.53 -4.34
N GLU A 69 2.58 12.67 -4.13
CA GLU A 69 1.64 11.59 -3.94
C GLU A 69 0.42 11.77 -4.83
N ASP A 70 -0.14 10.68 -5.36
CA ASP A 70 -1.39 10.72 -6.14
C ASP A 70 -2.18 9.42 -5.97
N PHE A 71 -3.52 9.50 -5.97
CA PHE A 71 -4.39 8.41 -5.51
C PHE A 71 -5.47 8.06 -6.55
N CYS A 72 -5.80 6.78 -6.66
CA CYS A 72 -6.90 6.27 -7.50
C CYS A 72 -6.74 6.60 -8.99
N ASN A 73 -5.52 6.50 -9.51
CA ASN A 73 -5.21 6.84 -10.90
C ASN A 73 -5.47 5.68 -11.88
N TRP A 74 -5.72 4.47 -11.37
CA TRP A 74 -6.04 3.32 -12.19
C TRP A 74 -7.22 3.57 -13.15
N GLN A 75 -8.18 4.45 -12.80
CA GLN A 75 -9.34 4.74 -13.65
C GLN A 75 -9.00 5.57 -14.89
N HIS A 76 -7.84 6.22 -14.92
CA HIS A 76 -7.43 7.09 -16.03
C HIS A 76 -6.05 6.71 -16.60
N ASN A 77 -5.44 5.64 -16.10
CA ASN A 77 -4.12 5.18 -16.49
C ASN A 77 -4.16 3.70 -16.91
N ASP A 78 -4.13 3.45 -18.22
CA ASP A 78 -4.17 2.10 -18.79
C ASP A 78 -3.03 1.22 -18.28
N ALA A 79 -1.83 1.77 -18.12
CA ALA A 79 -0.68 1.02 -17.60
C ALA A 79 -0.93 0.54 -16.16
N TYR A 80 -1.63 1.34 -15.34
CA TYR A 80 -2.00 0.93 -13.98
C TYR A 80 -3.09 -0.14 -14.00
N ARG A 81 -4.13 0.00 -14.84
CA ARG A 81 -5.17 -1.05 -14.99
C ARG A 81 -4.54 -2.37 -15.37
N ASP A 82 -3.76 -2.35 -16.44
CA ASP A 82 -3.12 -3.53 -16.99
C ASP A 82 -2.18 -4.16 -15.96
N PHE A 83 -1.37 -3.36 -15.25
CA PHE A 83 -0.50 -3.88 -14.21
C PHE A 83 -1.30 -4.51 -13.06
N ILE A 84 -2.38 -3.87 -12.60
CA ILE A 84 -3.20 -4.37 -11.50
C ILE A 84 -3.81 -5.74 -11.82
N VAL A 85 -4.27 -5.99 -13.05
CA VAL A 85 -4.91 -7.29 -13.40
C VAL A 85 -4.02 -8.30 -14.11
N ARG A 86 -2.92 -7.87 -14.76
CA ARG A 86 -2.05 -8.76 -15.55
C ARG A 86 -0.71 -9.05 -14.90
N SER A 87 -0.34 -8.37 -13.81
CA SER A 87 0.85 -8.75 -13.03
C SER A 87 0.55 -9.90 -12.05
N PRO A 88 1.56 -10.49 -11.39
CA PRO A 88 1.36 -11.43 -10.29
C PRO A 88 0.65 -10.86 -9.04
N ALA A 89 0.46 -9.54 -8.94
CA ALA A 89 0.04 -8.90 -7.69
C ALA A 89 -1.30 -9.41 -7.12
N PRO A 90 -2.39 -9.60 -7.90
CA PRO A 90 -3.65 -10.14 -7.36
C PRO A 90 -3.52 -11.58 -6.84
N SER A 91 -2.75 -12.41 -7.55
CA SER A 91 -2.52 -13.80 -7.16
C SER A 91 -1.67 -13.90 -5.88
N VAL A 92 -0.68 -13.02 -5.72
CA VAL A 92 0.06 -12.89 -4.46
C VAL A 92 -0.87 -12.45 -3.33
N ALA A 93 -1.74 -11.47 -3.57
CA ALA A 93 -2.69 -10.99 -2.56
C ALA A 93 -3.62 -12.12 -2.10
N ALA A 94 -4.15 -12.88 -3.06
CA ALA A 94 -5.00 -14.04 -2.79
C ALA A 94 -4.28 -15.06 -1.90
N ALA A 95 -3.03 -15.40 -2.22
CA ALA A 95 -2.25 -16.37 -1.47
C ALA A 95 -1.90 -15.89 -0.04
N LEU A 96 -1.51 -14.62 0.11
CA LEU A 96 -1.16 -14.04 1.41
C LEU A 96 -2.38 -13.89 2.33
N MET A 97 -3.53 -13.46 1.79
CA MET A 97 -4.77 -13.29 2.56
C MET A 97 -5.48 -14.64 2.79
N GLY A 98 -5.36 -15.60 1.87
CA GLY A 98 -6.10 -16.87 1.93
C GLY A 98 -7.59 -16.74 1.57
N THR A 99 -7.94 -15.73 0.79
CA THR A 99 -9.32 -15.31 0.45
C THR A 99 -9.86 -16.03 -0.80
N GLU A 100 -11.18 -16.05 -1.00
CA GLU A 100 -11.84 -16.51 -2.23
C GLU A 100 -11.84 -15.43 -3.30
N ASN A 101 -11.99 -14.16 -2.90
CA ASN A 101 -11.98 -13.02 -3.82
C ASN A 101 -10.97 -11.97 -3.38
N VAL A 102 -10.32 -11.34 -4.35
CA VAL A 102 -9.48 -10.16 -4.14
C VAL A 102 -10.11 -8.99 -4.88
N ARG A 103 -10.36 -7.91 -4.15
CA ARG A 103 -10.83 -6.63 -4.72
C ARG A 103 -9.73 -5.58 -4.65
N LEU A 104 -9.65 -4.76 -5.68
CA LEU A 104 -8.86 -3.52 -5.64
C LEU A 104 -9.55 -2.56 -4.67
N HIS A 105 -8.83 -2.02 -3.69
CA HIS A 105 -9.32 -0.89 -2.89
C HIS A 105 -8.90 0.43 -3.54
N HIS A 106 -7.61 0.64 -3.75
CA HIS A 106 -7.08 1.75 -4.55
C HIS A 106 -5.60 1.55 -4.91
N ASP A 107 -5.14 2.29 -5.91
CA ASP A 107 -3.72 2.55 -6.15
C ASP A 107 -3.26 3.88 -5.54
N HIS A 108 -1.96 3.97 -5.24
CA HIS A 108 -1.31 5.15 -4.71
C HIS A 108 0.11 5.27 -5.29
N LEU A 109 0.37 6.37 -5.98
CA LEU A 109 1.68 6.75 -6.47
C LEU A 109 2.43 7.52 -5.38
N LEU A 110 3.68 7.13 -5.11
CA LEU A 110 4.59 7.87 -4.24
C LEU A 110 5.91 8.13 -4.96
N VAL A 111 6.29 9.39 -5.12
CA VAL A 111 7.54 9.80 -5.77
C VAL A 111 8.32 10.72 -4.86
N LYS A 112 9.53 10.30 -4.48
CA LYS A 112 10.50 11.19 -3.82
C LYS A 112 11.66 11.45 -4.76
N GLU A 113 11.90 12.71 -5.09
CA GLU A 113 13.05 13.14 -5.88
C GLU A 113 14.33 13.21 -5.01
N PRO A 114 15.53 13.19 -5.62
CA PRO A 114 16.80 13.29 -4.90
C PRO A 114 16.82 14.46 -3.90
N GLY A 115 17.33 14.19 -2.70
CA GLY A 115 17.47 15.19 -1.65
C GLY A 115 16.24 15.32 -0.74
N THR A 116 15.11 14.67 -1.04
CA THR A 116 13.89 14.76 -0.23
C THR A 116 14.18 14.37 1.23
N ARG A 117 14.02 15.31 2.16
CA ARG A 117 14.23 15.09 3.60
C ARG A 117 12.97 14.59 4.30
N GLN A 118 11.80 14.98 3.79
CA GLN A 118 10.50 14.64 4.34
C GLN A 118 10.37 13.12 4.53
N ARG A 119 10.22 12.72 5.80
CA ARG A 119 9.93 11.34 6.20
C ARG A 119 8.43 11.11 6.16
N THR A 120 8.06 9.85 5.93
CA THR A 120 6.71 9.37 6.24
C THR A 120 6.77 8.86 7.68
N PRO A 121 6.03 9.46 8.64
CA PRO A 121 6.13 9.07 10.05
C PRO A 121 5.58 7.66 10.28
N TRP A 122 5.86 7.10 11.46
CA TRP A 122 5.25 5.85 11.90
C TRP A 122 3.73 5.97 11.92
N HIS A 123 3.03 5.08 11.22
CA HIS A 123 1.59 5.05 11.13
C HIS A 123 1.05 3.66 10.76
N GLN A 124 -0.27 3.50 10.90
CA GLN A 124 -1.05 2.41 10.30
C GLN A 124 -1.86 3.00 9.15
N ASP A 125 -2.05 2.24 8.07
CA ASP A 125 -2.82 2.65 6.90
C ASP A 125 -4.34 2.61 7.18
N GLN A 126 -4.83 1.52 7.80
CA GLN A 126 -6.27 1.24 7.90
C GLN A 126 -7.09 2.36 8.58
N PRO A 127 -6.61 3.05 9.64
CA PRO A 127 -7.36 4.16 10.25
C PRO A 127 -7.64 5.34 9.31
N TYR A 128 -6.89 5.48 8.20
CA TYR A 128 -7.13 6.50 7.17
C TYR A 128 -8.15 6.07 6.11
N TYR A 129 -8.63 4.82 6.14
CA TYR A 129 -9.50 4.26 5.10
C TYR A 129 -10.93 4.01 5.60
N ASN A 130 -11.84 3.81 4.65
CA ASN A 130 -13.26 3.55 4.86
C ASN A 130 -13.59 2.05 4.99
N ILE A 131 -12.71 1.28 5.64
CA ILE A 131 -12.83 -0.19 5.70
C ILE A 131 -12.56 -0.74 7.10
N GLU A 132 -13.16 -1.87 7.42
CA GLU A 132 -12.83 -2.76 8.57
C GLU A 132 -12.62 -4.19 8.07
N GLY A 133 -11.89 -5.01 8.82
CA GLY A 133 -11.51 -6.38 8.44
C GLY A 133 -10.01 -6.57 8.33
N ASP A 134 -9.58 -7.83 8.38
CA ASP A 134 -8.19 -8.24 8.47
C ASP A 134 -7.64 -8.79 7.15
N ASP A 135 -8.49 -9.24 6.23
CA ASP A 135 -8.10 -9.72 4.90
C ASP A 135 -7.76 -8.53 4.01
N ASN A 136 -6.61 -7.94 4.28
CA ASN A 136 -6.07 -6.85 3.48
C ASN A 136 -4.56 -7.03 3.29
N VAL A 137 -4.06 -6.44 2.22
CA VAL A 137 -2.63 -6.32 1.92
C VAL A 137 -2.36 -5.02 1.16
N SER A 138 -1.44 -4.23 1.68
CA SER A 138 -0.77 -3.14 0.98
C SER A 138 0.48 -3.71 0.30
N MET A 139 0.58 -3.54 -1.01
CA MET A 139 1.75 -3.91 -1.80
C MET A 139 2.48 -2.64 -2.22
N TRP A 140 3.75 -2.53 -1.87
CA TRP A 140 4.61 -1.41 -2.24
C TRP A 140 5.66 -1.89 -3.26
N ILE A 141 5.60 -1.33 -4.47
CA ILE A 141 6.31 -1.83 -5.64
C ILE A 141 7.21 -0.71 -6.17
N PRO A 142 8.52 -0.73 -5.86
CA PRO A 142 9.44 0.25 -6.39
C PRO A 142 9.73 -0.01 -7.87
N VAL A 143 9.86 1.08 -8.63
CA VAL A 143 10.38 1.02 -10.00
C VAL A 143 11.78 1.61 -10.11
N ASP A 144 12.38 2.03 -9.02
CA ASP A 144 13.78 2.48 -8.92
C ASP A 144 14.47 1.67 -7.79
N PRO A 145 15.80 1.48 -7.82
CA PRO A 145 16.51 0.87 -6.69
C PRO A 145 16.28 1.65 -5.39
N VAL A 146 16.08 0.91 -4.29
CA VAL A 146 15.77 1.47 -2.97
C VAL A 146 16.78 0.92 -1.95
N PRO A 147 17.77 1.72 -1.54
CA PRO A 147 18.72 1.29 -0.53
C PRO A 147 18.08 1.32 0.87
N LEU A 148 18.71 0.65 1.85
CA LEU A 148 18.15 0.47 3.20
C LEU A 148 17.81 1.79 3.90
N GLU A 149 18.61 2.83 3.69
CA GLU A 149 18.41 4.14 4.30
C GLU A 149 17.16 4.89 3.79
N SER A 150 16.62 4.48 2.64
CA SER A 150 15.49 5.13 1.97
C SER A 150 14.24 4.26 1.88
N THR A 151 14.30 3.04 2.42
CA THR A 151 13.22 2.03 2.30
C THR A 151 12.13 2.22 3.36
N LEU A 152 11.12 1.34 3.30
CA LEU A 152 10.09 1.22 4.33
C LEU A 152 10.62 0.43 5.54
N GLU A 153 10.24 0.86 6.73
CA GLU A 153 10.51 0.17 7.99
C GLU A 153 9.19 -0.28 8.61
N PHE A 154 9.18 -1.47 9.22
CA PHE A 154 7.98 -2.08 9.79
C PHE A 154 8.28 -2.61 11.19
N VAL A 155 7.35 -2.44 12.15
CA VAL A 155 7.42 -3.16 13.43
C VAL A 155 6.73 -4.51 13.28
N ALA A 156 7.51 -5.60 13.29
CA ALA A 156 6.96 -6.94 13.11
C ALA A 156 5.92 -7.28 14.20
N GLY A 157 4.78 -7.83 13.77
CA GLY A 157 3.68 -8.27 14.64
C GLY A 157 2.74 -7.15 15.10
N SER A 158 3.04 -5.88 14.80
CA SER A 158 2.26 -4.72 15.25
C SER A 158 0.83 -4.68 14.71
N HIS A 159 0.55 -5.34 13.57
CA HIS A 159 -0.80 -5.47 13.01
C HIS A 159 -1.79 -6.23 13.89
N ARG A 160 -1.29 -7.01 14.84
CA ARG A 160 -2.10 -7.74 15.83
C ARG A 160 -2.45 -6.89 17.05
N GLY A 161 -1.87 -5.70 17.13
CA GLY A 161 -2.16 -4.70 18.16
C GLY A 161 -3.47 -3.95 17.88
N PRO A 162 -3.82 -2.98 18.74
CA PRO A 162 -4.98 -2.14 18.53
C PRO A 162 -4.77 -1.19 17.34
N TRP A 163 -5.85 -0.52 16.97
CA TRP A 163 -5.76 0.67 16.14
C TRP A 163 -5.06 1.77 16.91
N LEU A 164 -4.07 2.38 16.27
CA LEU A 164 -3.28 3.48 16.79
C LEU A 164 -3.82 4.79 16.25
N MET A 165 -3.71 5.83 17.06
CA MET A 165 -4.20 7.16 16.74
C MET A 165 -3.54 7.71 15.46
N PRO A 166 -4.30 7.92 14.37
CA PRO A 166 -3.72 8.46 13.15
C PRO A 166 -3.45 9.96 13.31
N ARG A 167 -2.37 10.41 12.68
CA ARG A 167 -1.89 11.80 12.73
C ARG A 167 -1.68 12.33 11.32
N THR A 168 -1.83 13.62 11.10
CA THR A 168 -1.48 14.22 9.80
C THR A 168 0.02 14.05 9.55
N PHE A 169 0.43 13.70 8.33
CA PHE A 169 1.84 13.38 8.07
C PHE A 169 2.78 14.60 8.12
N MET A 170 2.30 15.78 7.73
CA MET A 170 3.10 17.01 7.76
C MET A 170 3.17 17.68 9.13
N ASP A 171 2.06 17.73 9.86
CA ASP A 171 1.94 18.47 11.12
C ASP A 171 1.90 17.57 12.36
N LYS A 172 1.84 16.24 12.18
CA LYS A 172 1.72 15.22 13.25
C LYS A 172 0.52 15.44 14.18
N GLU A 173 -0.50 16.11 13.69
CA GLU A 173 -1.66 16.47 14.49
C GLU A 173 -2.72 15.37 14.44
N ALA A 174 -3.29 15.02 15.59
CA ALA A 174 -4.48 14.17 15.70
C ALA A 174 -5.75 15.02 15.47
N LYS A 175 -5.87 15.66 14.29
CA LYS A 175 -6.94 16.66 14.05
C LYS A 175 -8.36 16.08 13.98
N TRP A 176 -8.54 14.76 13.94
CA TRP A 176 -9.79 14.16 13.47
C TRP A 176 -10.39 13.08 14.38
N PHE A 177 -9.74 12.76 15.49
CA PHE A 177 -10.22 11.79 16.48
C PHE A 177 -10.39 12.49 17.82
N PRO A 178 -11.45 12.18 18.58
CA PRO A 178 -11.51 12.59 19.97
C PRO A 178 -10.25 12.11 20.70
N GLU A 179 -9.53 13.03 21.35
CA GLU A 179 -8.35 12.68 22.12
C GLU A 179 -8.67 11.57 23.13
N GLY A 180 -7.82 10.52 23.18
CA GLY A 180 -8.03 9.35 24.02
C GLY A 180 -8.95 8.25 23.45
N SER A 181 -9.48 8.38 22.22
CA SER A 181 -10.33 7.34 21.63
C SER A 181 -9.58 6.11 21.12
N LEU A 182 -8.27 6.23 20.88
CA LEU A 182 -7.37 5.16 20.42
C LEU A 182 -6.04 5.24 21.17
N ALA A 183 -5.29 4.14 21.19
CA ALA A 183 -3.95 4.11 21.77
C ALA A 183 -3.00 5.00 20.95
N ASP A 184 -2.04 5.64 21.63
CA ASP A 184 -1.00 6.41 20.95
C ASP A 184 0.06 5.52 20.31
N LEU A 185 0.76 6.09 19.32
CA LEU A 185 1.92 5.45 18.70
C LEU A 185 3.02 5.23 19.75
N PRO A 186 3.65 4.03 19.78
CA PRO A 186 4.82 3.82 20.63
C PRO A 186 5.99 4.73 20.19
N ASP A 187 6.83 5.13 21.13
CA ASP A 187 8.04 5.91 20.84
C ASP A 187 9.15 5.02 20.26
N ILE A 188 9.01 4.66 18.99
CA ILE A 188 9.95 3.78 18.29
C ILE A 188 11.32 4.43 18.15
N GLU A 189 11.38 5.74 17.92
CA GLU A 189 12.66 6.42 17.72
C GLU A 189 13.42 6.63 19.05
N GLY A 190 12.71 6.70 20.19
CA GLY A 190 13.32 6.78 21.51
C GLY A 190 14.09 5.53 21.93
N ASP A 191 13.64 4.34 21.52
CA ASP A 191 14.33 3.07 21.76
C ASP A 191 14.08 2.05 20.64
N ARG A 192 14.74 2.25 19.50
CA ARG A 192 14.59 1.38 18.32
C ARG A 192 14.95 -0.09 18.60
N ALA A 193 15.84 -0.35 19.56
CA ALA A 193 16.29 -1.71 19.89
C ALA A 193 15.21 -2.53 20.62
N ALA A 194 14.22 -1.87 21.23
CA ALA A 194 13.08 -2.53 21.85
C ALA A 194 12.05 -3.08 20.84
N PHE A 195 12.16 -2.71 19.55
CA PHE A 195 11.19 -3.08 18.53
C PHE A 195 11.81 -4.03 17.49
N PRO A 196 11.08 -5.09 17.07
CA PRO A 196 11.52 -5.98 16.00
C PRO A 196 11.34 -5.32 14.63
N ILE A 197 12.18 -4.33 14.30
CA ILE A 197 12.09 -3.59 13.04
C ILE A 197 12.55 -4.47 11.87
N ARG A 198 11.74 -4.52 10.82
CA ARG A 198 12.04 -5.16 9.53
C ARG A 198 12.16 -4.10 8.44
N HIS A 199 13.13 -4.27 7.56
CA HIS A 199 13.34 -3.41 6.41
C HIS A 199 14.19 -4.15 5.37
N TRP A 200 14.03 -3.81 4.10
CA TRP A 200 14.71 -4.50 2.99
C TRP A 200 15.20 -3.50 1.95
N ALA A 201 16.39 -3.77 1.40
CA ALA A 201 16.83 -3.13 0.17
C ALA A 201 16.08 -3.77 -1.00
N LEU A 202 15.66 -2.95 -1.95
CA LEU A 202 14.78 -3.36 -3.04
C LEU A 202 15.37 -2.96 -4.37
N GLU A 203 15.19 -3.83 -5.36
CA GLU A 203 15.49 -3.59 -6.75
C GLU A 203 14.18 -3.55 -7.55
N PRO A 204 14.14 -2.87 -8.71
CA PRO A 204 13.00 -2.95 -9.60
C PRO A 204 12.70 -4.41 -9.96
N GLY A 205 11.47 -4.86 -9.68
CA GLY A 205 11.09 -6.28 -9.77
C GLY A 205 10.66 -6.87 -8.43
N ASP A 206 11.06 -6.26 -7.33
CA ASP A 206 10.68 -6.65 -5.98
C ASP A 206 9.33 -6.04 -5.56
N MET A 207 8.77 -6.54 -4.46
CA MET A 207 7.73 -5.85 -3.70
C MET A 207 7.86 -6.08 -2.21
N VAL A 208 7.26 -5.18 -1.43
CA VAL A 208 6.96 -5.40 -0.01
C VAL A 208 5.45 -5.52 0.16
N CYS A 209 5.00 -6.57 0.83
CA CYS A 209 3.60 -6.80 1.17
C CYS A 209 3.44 -6.63 2.68
N PHE A 210 2.45 -5.84 3.12
CA PHE A 210 2.18 -5.65 4.55
C PHE A 210 0.68 -5.52 4.83
N ARG A 211 0.25 -5.90 6.04
CA ARG A 211 -1.10 -5.63 6.52
C ARG A 211 -1.28 -4.13 6.73
N MET A 212 -2.46 -3.59 6.47
CA MET A 212 -2.75 -2.16 6.64
C MET A 212 -2.66 -1.70 8.10
N LEU A 213 -2.66 -2.62 9.08
CA LEU A 213 -2.39 -2.32 10.49
C LEU A 213 -0.93 -2.52 10.91
N THR A 214 -0.05 -2.99 10.03
CA THR A 214 1.37 -3.06 10.36
C THR A 214 1.92 -1.65 10.48
N LEU A 215 2.44 -1.33 11.66
CA LEU A 215 3.04 -0.05 11.96
C LEU A 215 4.30 0.14 11.11
N HIS A 216 4.31 1.18 10.29
CA HIS A 216 5.37 1.40 9.32
C HIS A 216 5.71 2.87 9.10
N ALA A 217 6.93 3.12 8.61
CA ALA A 217 7.46 4.44 8.31
C ALA A 217 8.35 4.39 7.07
N SER A 218 8.76 5.56 6.55
CA SER A 218 9.79 5.63 5.52
C SER A 218 10.71 6.82 5.71
N GLY A 219 11.99 6.62 5.40
CA GLY A 219 12.98 7.70 5.34
C GLY A 219 12.73 8.73 4.24
N GLY A 220 13.60 9.74 4.23
CA GLY A 220 13.84 10.57 3.04
C GLY A 220 14.61 9.79 1.97
N THR A 221 15.17 10.46 0.97
CA THR A 221 15.98 9.79 -0.06
C THR A 221 17.05 10.71 -0.64
N GLN A 222 18.21 10.15 -0.97
CA GLN A 222 19.25 10.83 -1.77
C GLN A 222 19.12 10.53 -3.27
N ASN A 223 18.36 9.50 -3.64
CA ASN A 223 18.12 9.09 -5.02
C ASN A 223 16.66 9.31 -5.40
N ARG A 224 16.35 9.31 -6.70
CA ARG A 224 14.96 9.25 -7.14
C ARG A 224 14.34 7.92 -6.73
N ARG A 225 13.20 7.97 -6.04
CA ARG A 225 12.47 6.81 -5.53
C ARG A 225 11.01 6.91 -5.92
N ARG A 226 10.63 6.26 -7.02
CA ARG A 226 9.24 6.07 -7.43
C ARG A 226 8.73 4.71 -6.98
N ALA A 227 7.55 4.70 -6.38
CA ALA A 227 6.86 3.48 -6.01
C ALA A 227 5.38 3.57 -6.32
N PHE A 228 4.86 2.48 -6.85
CA PHE A 228 3.44 2.25 -7.03
C PHE A 228 2.95 1.35 -5.91
N SER A 229 1.91 1.78 -5.21
CA SER A 229 1.30 0.98 -4.16
C SER A 229 -0.09 0.54 -4.57
N ILE A 230 -0.42 -0.73 -4.32
CA ILE A 230 -1.75 -1.30 -4.58
C ILE A 230 -2.30 -1.86 -3.29
N ARG A 231 -3.56 -1.54 -3.01
CA ARG A 231 -4.24 -1.95 -1.79
C ARG A 231 -5.30 -2.94 -2.20
N PHE A 232 -5.16 -4.16 -1.72
CA PHE A 232 -6.11 -5.22 -1.97
C PHE A 232 -6.83 -5.61 -0.69
N VAL A 233 -8.08 -6.02 -0.85
CA VAL A 233 -8.97 -6.45 0.23
C VAL A 233 -9.66 -7.75 -0.15
N GLY A 234 -9.90 -8.59 0.84
CA GLY A 234 -10.50 -9.91 0.73
C GLY A 234 -11.93 -9.97 1.25
N ASP A 235 -12.39 -11.18 1.53
CA ASP A 235 -13.81 -11.47 1.78
C ASP A 235 -14.32 -10.99 3.14
N ASP A 236 -13.46 -10.81 4.15
CA ASP A 236 -13.87 -10.33 5.48
C ASP A 236 -14.06 -8.81 5.53
N VAL A 237 -13.49 -8.07 4.56
CA VAL A 237 -13.47 -6.62 4.60
C VAL A 237 -14.86 -6.05 4.35
N ARG A 238 -15.24 -5.07 5.17
CA ARG A 238 -16.50 -4.35 5.09
C ARG A 238 -16.28 -2.87 4.90
N HIS A 239 -17.23 -2.23 4.23
CA HIS A 239 -17.32 -0.79 4.18
C HIS A 239 -17.60 -0.25 5.58
N ALA A 240 -16.78 0.70 6.02
CA ALA A 240 -16.87 1.33 7.31
C ALA A 240 -16.71 2.85 7.14
N PRO A 241 -17.82 3.58 6.91
CA PRO A 241 -17.82 5.04 6.83
C PRO A 241 -17.19 5.65 8.08
N ARG A 242 -16.28 6.61 7.89
CA ARG A 242 -15.59 7.28 8.99
C ARG A 242 -16.24 8.63 9.28
N ARG A 243 -16.25 9.00 10.57
CA ARG A 243 -16.66 10.35 11.01
C ARG A 243 -15.60 11.41 10.70
N TRP A 244 -14.41 10.97 10.32
CA TRP A 244 -13.28 11.79 9.89
C TRP A 244 -13.00 11.61 8.40
N LYS A 245 -12.20 12.52 7.85
CA LYS A 245 -11.75 12.45 6.47
C LYS A 245 -10.85 11.23 6.25
N THR A 246 -11.21 10.41 5.27
CA THR A 246 -10.35 9.31 4.78
C THR A 246 -9.41 9.80 3.67
N SER A 247 -8.34 9.06 3.40
CA SER A 247 -7.44 9.32 2.29
C SER A 247 -7.02 7.99 1.65
N PRO A 248 -7.48 7.66 0.43
CA PRO A 248 -8.33 8.48 -0.42
C PRO A 248 -9.75 8.66 0.13
N ASP A 249 -10.42 9.69 -0.38
CA ASP A 249 -11.86 9.90 -0.18
C ASP A 249 -12.64 9.25 -1.32
N PHE A 250 -13.85 8.76 -1.03
CA PHE A 250 -14.78 8.19 -1.99
C PHE A 250 -16.12 8.93 -1.89
N PRO A 251 -16.24 10.11 -2.52
CA PRO A 251 -17.43 10.95 -2.41
C PRO A 251 -18.69 10.22 -2.85
N GLY A 252 -19.76 10.31 -2.05
CA GLY A 252 -21.06 9.69 -2.32
C GLY A 252 -21.10 8.17 -2.14
N LEU A 253 -20.00 7.53 -1.71
CA LEU A 253 -20.00 6.08 -1.50
C LEU A 253 -20.91 5.67 -0.33
N ALA A 254 -20.93 6.43 0.76
CA ALA A 254 -21.75 6.10 1.93
C ALA A 254 -23.27 6.15 1.65
N GLU A 255 -23.69 6.79 0.56
CA GLU A 255 -25.09 6.80 0.10
C GLU A 255 -25.44 5.56 -0.73
N GLN A 256 -24.43 4.91 -1.33
CA GLN A 256 -24.59 3.77 -2.24
C GLN A 256 -24.24 2.44 -1.59
N LEU A 257 -23.31 2.47 -0.62
CA LEU A 257 -22.81 1.30 0.08
C LEU A 257 -22.95 1.53 1.59
N PRO A 258 -23.88 0.83 2.27
CA PRO A 258 -24.12 1.06 3.70
C PRO A 258 -22.95 0.58 4.57
N ASP A 259 -22.91 1.06 5.80
CA ASP A 259 -21.98 0.59 6.84
C ASP A 259 -22.15 -0.93 7.07
N GLY A 260 -21.03 -1.64 7.20
CA GLY A 260 -20.98 -3.08 7.36
C GLY A 260 -21.27 -3.90 6.10
N ALA A 261 -21.46 -3.27 4.94
CA ALA A 261 -21.64 -3.99 3.67
C ALA A 261 -20.31 -4.53 3.12
N PRO A 262 -20.29 -5.66 2.39
CA PRO A 262 -19.15 -6.03 1.57
C PRO A 262 -18.80 -4.91 0.58
N LEU A 263 -17.54 -4.80 0.17
CA LEU A 263 -17.10 -3.81 -0.84
C LEU A 263 -17.52 -4.18 -2.28
N ASP A 264 -18.77 -4.60 -2.46
CA ASP A 264 -19.32 -4.93 -3.77
C ASP A 264 -19.79 -3.66 -4.51
N HIS A 265 -18.84 -2.98 -5.14
CA HIS A 265 -19.07 -1.71 -5.81
C HIS A 265 -18.11 -1.54 -7.00
N PRO A 266 -18.48 -0.83 -8.08
CA PRO A 266 -17.57 -0.58 -9.22
C PRO A 266 -16.26 0.14 -8.88
N LEU A 267 -16.21 0.85 -7.75
CA LEU A 267 -14.97 1.46 -7.23
C LEU A 267 -14.00 0.42 -6.66
N PHE A 268 -14.50 -0.78 -6.32
CA PHE A 268 -13.74 -1.87 -5.71
C PHE A 268 -13.89 -3.17 -6.52
N PRO A 269 -13.46 -3.17 -7.79
CA PRO A 269 -13.66 -4.30 -8.69
C PRO A 269 -12.92 -5.54 -8.19
N VAL A 270 -13.51 -6.71 -8.46
CA VAL A 270 -12.84 -8.00 -8.26
C VAL A 270 -11.73 -8.14 -9.30
N VAL A 271 -10.50 -8.33 -8.85
CA VAL A 271 -9.31 -8.50 -9.70
C VAL A 271 -8.81 -9.94 -9.73
N TRP A 272 -9.25 -10.77 -8.79
CA TRP A 272 -8.96 -12.20 -8.75
C TRP A 272 -10.05 -12.96 -7.98
N SER A 273 -10.36 -14.19 -8.39
CA SER A 273 -11.19 -15.12 -7.61
C SER A 273 -10.67 -16.56 -7.72
N ARG A 274 -10.91 -17.39 -6.69
CA ARG A 274 -10.45 -18.80 -6.68
C ARG A 274 -10.98 -19.61 -7.87
N GLY A 275 -12.22 -19.34 -8.29
CA GLY A 275 -12.87 -20.06 -9.39
C GLY A 275 -12.47 -19.61 -10.79
N ALA A 276 -12.01 -18.36 -10.95
CA ALA A 276 -11.75 -17.78 -12.28
C ALA A 276 -10.30 -17.30 -12.50
N GLY A 277 -9.47 -17.26 -11.45
CA GLY A 277 -8.14 -16.66 -11.51
C GLY A 277 -8.20 -15.13 -11.59
N GLN A 278 -7.19 -14.52 -12.23
CA GLN A 278 -7.12 -13.07 -12.42
C GLN A 278 -8.19 -12.58 -13.40
N ALA A 279 -8.74 -11.40 -13.13
CA ALA A 279 -9.65 -10.72 -14.06
C ALA A 279 -8.93 -10.39 -15.37
N GLY A 280 -9.65 -10.45 -16.50
CA GLY A 280 -9.07 -10.15 -17.81
C GLY A 280 -8.86 -8.64 -18.08
N ALA A 281 -9.63 -7.79 -17.40
CA ALA A 281 -9.61 -6.34 -17.53
C ALA A 281 -10.27 -5.66 -16.32
N LEU A 282 -10.05 -4.34 -16.19
CA LEU A 282 -10.72 -3.42 -15.28
C LEU A 282 -11.52 -2.37 -16.04
#